data_AF-A0A0J6S248-F1
#
_entry.id   AF-A0A0J6S248-F1
#
_cell.length_a   1.000
_cell.length_b   1.000
_cell.length_c   1.000
_cell.angle_alpha   90.00
_cell.angle_beta   90.00
_cell.angle_gamma   90.00
#
_symmetry.space_group_name_H-M   'P 1'
#
loop_
_entity.id
_entity.type
_entity.pdbx_description
1 polymer ?
#
loop_
_entity_poly.entity_id
_entity_poly.type
_entity_poly.pdbx_seq_one_letter_code
_entity_poly.pdbx_strand_id
1 'polypeptide(L)'
;MLFQPPVFETIFRIPVEHRLVIRGSRSRGAPSDRVCWFHDEFDAAGALVARYETYDETDDAGQDRCGWRRYDANGRLLVRHEVAMRWSALVILKKSRRGAEAVLQRPPGHALPPRPSRRILAA
;
A
#
# COMPACT_ATOMS: atom_id res chain seq x y z
N MET A 1 -13.28 2.02 19.94
CA MET A 1 -12.08 2.70 19.39
C MET A 1 -12.37 3.01 17.93
N LEU A 2 -12.36 4.29 17.54
CA LEU A 2 -12.57 4.69 16.15
C LEU A 2 -11.39 4.19 15.31
N PHE A 3 -11.65 3.28 14.36
CA PHE A 3 -10.70 2.84 13.34
C PHE A 3 -10.32 4.05 12.49
N GLN A 4 -9.34 4.85 12.93
CA GLN A 4 -8.80 5.89 12.08
C GLN A 4 -7.93 5.22 11.01
N PRO A 5 -8.31 5.31 9.73
CA PRO A 5 -7.49 4.76 8.66
C PRO A 5 -6.12 5.45 8.66
N PRO A 6 -5.05 4.72 8.27
CA PRO A 6 -3.72 5.30 8.13
C PRO A 6 -3.70 6.50 7.17
N VAL A 7 -2.68 7.38 7.27
CA VAL A 7 -2.53 8.46 6.27
C VAL A 7 -1.97 7.85 4.98
N PHE A 8 -2.86 7.56 4.04
CA PHE A 8 -2.55 6.80 2.83
C PHE A 8 -1.50 7.48 1.94
N GLU A 9 -1.54 8.81 1.83
CA GLU A 9 -0.57 9.60 1.05
C GLU A 9 0.86 9.37 1.55
N THR A 10 1.04 9.28 2.87
CA THR A 10 2.36 9.04 3.47
C THR A 10 2.81 7.60 3.27
N ILE A 11 1.90 6.63 3.37
CA ILE A 11 2.23 5.21 3.16
C ILE A 11 2.65 4.95 1.71
N PHE A 12 1.91 5.50 0.75
CA PHE A 12 2.17 5.28 -0.67
C PHE A 12 3.28 6.17 -1.23
N ARG A 13 3.74 7.17 -0.47
CA ARG A 13 4.72 8.18 -0.88
C ARG A 13 4.31 8.87 -2.19
N ILE A 14 3.05 9.32 -2.24
CA ILE A 14 2.48 10.01 -3.42
C ILE A 14 3.28 11.31 -3.68
N PRO A 15 3.72 11.58 -4.92
CA PRO A 15 4.33 12.87 -5.26
C PRO A 15 3.42 14.05 -4.94
N VAL A 16 4.00 15.20 -4.59
CA VAL A 16 3.21 16.38 -4.18
C VAL A 16 2.37 16.95 -5.32
N GLU A 17 2.80 16.73 -6.56
CA GLU A 17 2.09 17.13 -7.78
C GLU A 17 0.94 16.18 -8.12
N HIS A 18 0.89 15.01 -7.48
CA HIS A 18 -0.12 13.99 -7.73
C HIS A 18 -1.26 14.10 -6.72
N ARG A 19 -2.45 13.67 -7.13
CA ARG A 19 -3.64 13.64 -6.29
C ARG A 19 -4.06 12.21 -5.99
N LEU A 20 -4.12 11.85 -4.72
CA LEU A 20 -4.71 10.60 -4.27
C LEU A 20 -6.20 10.79 -3.96
N VAL A 21 -7.06 9.99 -4.58
CA VAL A 21 -8.52 10.06 -4.41
C VAL A 21 -9.03 8.73 -3.89
N ILE A 22 -9.83 8.76 -2.81
CA ILE A 22 -10.52 7.56 -2.32
C ILE A 22 -11.64 7.17 -3.29
N ARG A 23 -11.59 5.93 -3.78
CA ARG A 23 -12.64 5.34 -4.61
C ARG A 23 -13.77 4.72 -3.79
N GLY A 24 -13.44 4.23 -2.61
CA GLY A 24 -14.38 3.60 -1.71
C GLY A 24 -13.70 2.64 -0.74
N SER A 25 -14.52 2.02 0.10
CA SER A 25 -14.09 1.00 1.06
C SER A 25 -15.02 -0.21 0.99
N ARG A 26 -14.49 -1.38 1.29
CA ARG A 26 -15.26 -2.62 1.41
C ARG A 26 -14.94 -3.25 2.76
N SER A 27 -15.98 -3.50 3.54
CA SER A 27 -15.86 -4.23 4.80
C SER A 27 -16.64 -5.55 4.70
N ARG A 28 -16.13 -6.61 5.31
CA ARG A 28 -16.78 -7.91 5.49
C ARG A 28 -16.59 -8.31 6.94
N GLY A 29 -17.68 -8.67 7.61
CA GLY A 29 -17.65 -9.31 8.93
C GLY A 29 -17.90 -10.81 8.83
N ALA A 30 -17.43 -11.55 9.84
CA ALA A 30 -17.55 -12.99 10.15
C ALA A 30 -18.01 -13.98 9.04
N PRO A 31 -17.32 -15.11 8.83
CA PRO A 31 -16.24 -15.68 9.67
C PRO A 31 -14.85 -15.07 9.43
N SER A 32 -14.64 -14.39 8.31
CA SER A 32 -13.45 -13.56 8.04
C SER A 32 -13.77 -12.07 8.19
N ASP A 33 -12.98 -11.37 9.01
CA ASP A 33 -13.05 -9.91 9.18
C ASP A 33 -12.08 -9.26 8.19
N ARG A 34 -12.59 -8.46 7.25
CA ARG A 34 -11.77 -7.80 6.23
C ARG A 34 -12.24 -6.38 6.03
N VAL A 35 -11.32 -5.44 6.11
CA VAL A 35 -11.55 -4.05 5.71
C VAL A 35 -10.56 -3.67 4.63
N CYS A 36 -11.07 -3.18 3.50
CA CYS A 36 -10.28 -2.70 2.38
C CYS A 36 -10.63 -1.27 2.02
N TRP A 37 -9.63 -0.51 1.58
CA TRP A 37 -9.77 0.82 1.03
C TRP A 37 -9.12 0.90 -0.35
N PHE A 38 -9.81 1.52 -1.30
CA PHE A 38 -9.37 1.66 -2.68
C PHE A 38 -9.07 3.11 -2.98
N HIS A 39 -7.94 3.38 -3.63
CA HIS A 39 -7.52 4.73 -4.02
C HIS A 39 -7.04 4.76 -5.47
N ASP A 40 -7.27 5.88 -6.13
CA ASP A 40 -6.69 6.21 -7.42
C ASP A 40 -5.69 7.36 -7.26
N GLU A 41 -4.54 7.25 -7.91
CA GLU A 41 -3.54 8.32 -8.01
C GLU A 41 -3.61 8.92 -9.41
N PHE A 42 -3.77 10.24 -9.46
CA PHE A 42 -3.77 11.03 -10.68
C PHE A 42 -2.53 11.91 -10.72
N ASP A 43 -1.92 12.07 -11.89
CA ASP A 43 -0.87 13.05 -12.09
C ASP A 43 -1.42 14.49 -12.15
N ALA A 44 -0.51 15.46 -12.31
CA ALA A 44 -0.86 16.88 -12.41
C ALA A 44 -1.75 17.21 -13.63
N ALA A 45 -1.75 16.36 -14.66
CA ALA A 45 -2.62 16.50 -15.84
C ALA A 45 -3.99 15.84 -15.65
N GLY A 46 -4.21 15.15 -14.53
CA GLY A 46 -5.44 14.42 -14.23
C GLY A 46 -5.51 13.03 -14.86
N ALA A 47 -4.40 12.50 -15.39
CA ALA A 47 -4.36 11.14 -15.89
C ALA A 47 -4.19 10.14 -14.74
N LEU A 48 -4.93 9.03 -14.78
CA LEU A 48 -4.79 7.94 -13.81
C LEU A 48 -3.44 7.25 -14.00
N VAL A 49 -2.58 7.31 -12.99
CA VAL A 49 -1.23 6.72 -13.05
C VAL A 49 -1.11 5.42 -12.26
N ALA A 50 -1.89 5.27 -11.17
CA ALA A 50 -1.88 4.07 -10.35
C ALA A 50 -3.17 3.89 -9.57
N ARG A 51 -3.42 2.65 -9.14
CA ARG A 51 -4.48 2.31 -8.18
C ARG A 51 -3.87 1.66 -6.96
N TYR A 52 -4.48 1.86 -5.80
CA TYR A 52 -4.05 1.28 -4.54
C TYR A 52 -5.18 0.55 -3.85
N GLU A 53 -4.85 -0.58 -3.25
CA GLU A 53 -5.70 -1.31 -2.31
C GLU A 53 -4.95 -1.38 -0.98
N THR A 54 -5.49 -0.82 0.09
CA THR A 54 -5.05 -1.10 1.47
C THR A 54 -5.99 -2.11 2.09
N TYR A 55 -5.48 -3.04 2.88
CA TYR A 55 -6.28 -4.04 3.57
C TYR A 55 -5.81 -4.26 5.01
N ASP A 56 -6.76 -4.54 5.88
CA ASP A 56 -6.60 -5.07 7.24
C ASP A 56 -7.60 -6.20 7.39
N GLU A 57 -7.11 -7.43 7.51
CA GLU A 57 -7.97 -8.61 7.50
C GLU A 57 -7.44 -9.77 8.33
N THR A 58 -8.37 -10.58 8.79
CA THR A 58 -8.15 -11.92 9.32
C THR A 58 -8.68 -12.89 8.26
N ASP A 59 -7.81 -13.75 7.73
CA ASP A 59 -8.23 -14.73 6.72
C ASP A 59 -9.04 -15.89 7.32
N ASP A 60 -9.54 -16.78 6.46
CA ASP A 60 -10.38 -17.91 6.88
C ASP A 60 -9.60 -18.93 7.74
N ALA A 61 -8.26 -18.88 7.75
CA ALA A 61 -7.40 -19.67 8.62
C ALA A 61 -7.09 -18.95 9.96
N GLY A 62 -7.71 -17.80 10.21
CA GLY A 62 -7.49 -16.98 11.40
C GLY A 62 -6.17 -16.22 11.37
N GLN A 63 -5.50 -16.11 10.22
CA GLN A 63 -4.25 -15.37 10.10
C GLN A 63 -4.51 -13.90 9.87
N ASP A 64 -3.95 -13.08 10.75
CA ASP A 64 -4.04 -11.64 10.69
C ASP A 64 -3.01 -11.07 9.71
N ARG A 65 -3.45 -10.17 8.84
CA ARG A 65 -2.58 -9.46 7.92
C ARG A 65 -3.08 -8.06 7.63
N CYS A 66 -2.15 -7.12 7.50
CA CYS A 66 -2.42 -5.80 6.97
C CYS A 66 -1.36 -5.39 5.97
N GLY A 67 -1.72 -4.52 5.03
CA GLY A 67 -0.83 -4.17 3.94
C GLY A 67 -1.48 -3.34 2.86
N TRP A 68 -0.76 -3.19 1.76
CA TRP A 68 -1.27 -2.53 0.57
C TRP A 68 -0.69 -3.11 -0.72
N ARG A 69 -1.40 -2.84 -1.82
CA ARG A 69 -1.04 -3.22 -3.18
C ARG A 69 -1.13 -1.99 -4.07
N ARG A 70 -0.12 -1.80 -4.92
CA ARG A 70 -0.12 -0.79 -5.99
C ARG A 70 -0.29 -1.50 -7.32
N TYR A 71 -1.23 -1.01 -8.11
CA TYR A 71 -1.51 -1.44 -9.47
C TYR A 71 -1.21 -0.30 -10.44
N ASP A 72 -0.89 -0.64 -11.68
CA ASP A 72 -0.87 0.34 -12.75
C ASP A 72 -2.29 0.79 -13.14
N ALA A 73 -2.39 1.74 -14.07
CA ALA A 73 -3.66 2.24 -14.59
C ALA A 73 -4.54 1.15 -15.24
N ASN A 74 -3.93 0.08 -15.75
CA ASN A 74 -4.60 -1.07 -16.36
C ASN A 74 -5.05 -2.12 -15.32
N GLY A 75 -4.69 -1.95 -14.05
CA GLY A 75 -5.01 -2.88 -12.98
C GLY A 75 -4.01 -4.04 -12.81
N ARG A 76 -2.84 -3.97 -13.45
CA ARG A 76 -1.77 -4.95 -13.23
C ARG A 76 -1.04 -4.63 -11.91
N LEU A 77 -0.86 -5.65 -11.07
CA LEU A 77 -0.14 -5.51 -9.81
C LEU A 77 1.34 -5.14 -10.09
N LEU A 78 1.79 -4.03 -9.51
CA LEU A 78 3.18 -3.56 -9.58
C LEU A 78 3.95 -3.89 -8.32
N VAL A 79 3.35 -3.61 -7.15
CA VAL A 79 3.99 -3.77 -5.84
C VAL A 79 2.96 -4.27 -4.83
N ARG A 80 3.39 -5.17 -3.94
CA ARG A 80 2.63 -5.56 -2.76
C ARG A 80 3.52 -5.42 -1.54
N HIS A 81 2.95 -4.88 -0.47
CA HIS A 81 3.59 -4.83 0.83
C HIS A 81 2.63 -5.37 1.89
N GLU A 82 3.11 -6.30 2.71
CA GLU A 82 2.29 -7.02 3.68
C GLU A 82 3.04 -7.22 4.99
N VAL A 83 2.30 -7.14 6.09
CA VAL A 83 2.75 -7.44 7.44
C VAL A 83 1.80 -8.48 8.01
N ALA A 84 2.36 -9.57 8.54
CA ALA A 84 1.63 -10.70 9.14
C ALA A 84 1.08 -10.36 10.55
N MET A 85 0.32 -9.28 10.65
CA MET A 85 -0.49 -8.90 11.81
C MET A 85 -1.53 -7.85 11.39
N ARG A 86 -2.58 -7.66 12.20
CA ARG A 86 -3.54 -6.56 12.00
C ARG A 86 -2.89 -5.19 12.17
N TRP A 87 -3.48 -4.19 11.54
CA TRP A 87 -3.07 -2.79 11.70
C TRP A 87 -3.05 -2.37 13.17
N SER A 88 -4.07 -2.73 13.93
CA SER A 88 -4.16 -2.44 15.38
C SER A 88 -2.99 -3.05 16.16
N ALA A 89 -2.65 -4.31 15.88
CA ALA A 89 -1.51 -5.00 16.49
C ALA A 89 -0.17 -4.33 16.12
N LEU A 90 -0.02 -3.90 14.86
CA LEU A 90 1.18 -3.18 14.40
C LEU A 90 1.35 -1.83 15.12
N VAL A 91 0.26 -1.08 15.32
CA VAL A 91 0.27 0.18 16.07
C VAL A 91 0.69 -0.03 17.52
N ILE A 92 0.18 -1.08 18.17
CA ILE A 92 0.57 -1.47 19.54
C ILE A 92 2.06 -1.83 19.59
N LEU A 93 2.54 -2.67 18.66
CA LEU A 93 3.93 -3.11 18.61
C LEU A 93 4.90 -1.93 18.46
N LYS A 94 4.56 -0.97 17.58
CA LYS A 94 5.40 0.22 17.35
C LYS A 94 5.18 1.32 18.39
N LYS A 95 4.24 1.14 19.31
CA LYS A 95 3.83 2.12 20.34
C LYS A 95 3.48 3.50 19.76
N SER A 96 3.20 3.56 18.45
CA SER A 96 2.96 4.80 17.71
C SER A 96 2.41 4.49 16.33
N ARG A 97 1.40 5.28 15.92
CA ARG A 97 0.85 5.25 14.57
C ARG A 97 1.92 5.55 13.50
N ARG A 98 2.73 6.59 13.72
CA ARG A 98 3.81 6.96 12.77
C ARG A 98 4.82 5.82 12.59
N GLY A 99 5.11 5.07 13.67
CA GLY A 99 5.98 3.91 13.60
C GLY A 99 5.38 2.77 12.77
N ALA A 100 4.08 2.54 12.88
CA ALA A 100 3.35 1.57 12.05
C ALA A 100 3.30 2.00 10.57
N GLU A 101 3.01 3.28 10.29
CA GLU A 101 3.05 3.86 8.95
C GLU A 101 4.44 3.70 8.31
N ALA A 102 5.52 3.94 9.07
CA ALA A 102 6.89 3.76 8.58
C ALA A 102 7.23 2.30 8.20
N VAL A 103 6.63 1.32 8.86
CA VAL A 103 6.74 -0.09 8.45
C VAL A 103 6.00 -0.30 7.13
N LEU A 104 4.81 0.28 6.96
CA LEU A 104 4.04 0.17 5.72
C LEU A 104 4.66 0.96 4.55
N GLN A 105 5.51 1.94 4.80
CA GLN A 105 6.20 2.70 3.75
C GLN A 105 7.34 1.95 3.06
N ARG A 106 7.91 0.93 3.70
CA ARG A 106 9.08 0.21 3.20
C ARG A 106 8.68 -1.15 2.63
N PRO A 107 8.42 -1.28 1.32
CA PRO A 107 8.27 -2.60 0.73
C PRO A 107 9.54 -3.43 0.97
N PRO A 108 9.46 -4.70 1.41
CA PRO A 108 10.61 -5.58 1.49
C PRO A 108 11.10 -5.80 0.07
N GLY A 109 12.24 -5.20 -0.26
CA GLY A 109 12.95 -5.47 -1.51
C GLY A 109 12.31 -4.87 -2.75
N HIS A 110 12.39 -3.54 -2.92
CA HIS A 110 12.65 -3.01 -4.25
C HIS A 110 14.13 -3.32 -4.58
N ALA A 111 14.39 -4.54 -5.04
CA ALA A 111 15.55 -4.75 -5.91
C ALA A 111 15.29 -3.90 -7.15
N LEU A 112 15.94 -2.73 -7.22
CA LEU A 112 16.01 -1.93 -8.43
C LEU A 112 16.34 -2.85 -9.60
N PRO A 113 15.62 -2.79 -10.75
CA PRO A 113 16.12 -3.46 -11.94
C PRO A 113 17.54 -2.93 -12.19
N PRO A 114 18.52 -3.81 -12.53
CA PRO A 114 19.87 -3.36 -12.81
C PRO A 114 19.80 -2.31 -13.92
N ARG A 115 20.34 -1.12 -13.63
CA ARG A 115 20.52 -0.06 -14.64
C ARG A 115 21.20 -0.70 -15.86
N PRO A 116 20.69 -0.50 -17.09
CA PRO A 116 21.36 -1.03 -18.26
C PRO A 116 22.78 -0.45 -18.32
N SER A 117 23.76 -1.32 -18.10
CA SER A 117 25.18 -1.00 -18.26
C SER A 117 25.37 -0.45 -19.67
N ARG A 118 25.71 0.84 -19.76
CA ARG A 118 26.10 1.50 -21.00
C ARG A 118 27.28 0.73 -21.58
N ARG A 119 27.03 -0.11 -22.59
CA ARG A 119 28.08 -0.74 -23.40
C ARG A 119 28.93 0.38 -23.99
N ILE A 120 30.16 0.50 -23.51
CA ILE A 120 31.20 1.23 -24.24
C ILE A 120 31.63 0.30 -25.36
N LEU A 121 31.23 0.60 -26.60
CA LEU A 121 31.91 0.10 -27.78
C LEU A 121 33.30 0.77 -27.81
N ALA A 122 34.36 -0.02 -27.65
CA ALA A 122 35.68 0.37 -28.09
C ALA A 122 35.81 -0.01 -29.57
N ALA A 123 36.18 0.97 -30.38
CA ALA A 123 36.58 0.82 -31.78
C ALA A 123 38.05 0.40 -31.86
#